data_AF-A0A3D2WWS8-F1
#
_entry.id   AF-A0A3D2WWS8-F1
#
_cell.length_a   1.000
_cell.length_b   1.000
_cell.length_c   1.000
_cell.angle_alpha   90.00
_cell.angle_beta   90.00
_cell.angle_gamma   90.00
#
_symmetry.space_group_name_H-M   'P 1'
#
loop_
_entity.id
_entity.type
_entity.pdbx_description
1 polymer ?
#
loop_
_entity_poly.entity_id
_entity_poly.type
_entity_poly.pdbx_seq_one_letter_code
_entity_poly.pdbx_strand_id
1 'polypeptide(L)'
;MKKISLIHILSLIIIPFTQLSSTGKVYLVVGSDTAIWDGLSISQYDNRYFKGHLYADPSGNAYTVMDTSFRLRLKDSYGTPMKMTWWMMAGNVFHLSRNCNIPIRNNITLYLMKKYHMDAINAYDDQLTLHYHNYYWSDTNGDNIFHYN
;
A
#
# COMPACT_ATOMS: atom_id res chain seq x y z
N MET A 1 58.84 -36.18 -11.90
CA MET A 1 57.76 -35.18 -11.66
C MET A 1 57.09 -34.88 -13.00
N LYS A 2 55.82 -35.26 -13.20
CA LYS A 2 55.11 -35.02 -14.47
C LYS A 2 54.82 -33.52 -14.62
N LYS A 3 55.29 -32.91 -15.71
CA LYS A 3 54.97 -31.51 -16.06
C LYS A 3 53.47 -31.45 -16.38
N ILE A 4 52.68 -30.95 -15.44
CA ILE A 4 51.29 -30.60 -15.71
C ILE A 4 51.33 -29.45 -16.71
N SER A 5 50.84 -29.69 -17.93
CA SER A 5 50.83 -28.69 -18.99
C SER A 5 49.94 -27.51 -18.56
N LEU A 6 50.47 -26.28 -18.65
CA LEU A 6 49.79 -25.03 -18.30
C LEU A 6 48.40 -24.90 -18.96
N ILE A 7 48.21 -25.57 -20.10
CA ILE A 7 46.96 -25.67 -20.86
C ILE A 7 45.85 -26.37 -20.06
N HIS A 8 46.19 -27.36 -19.23
CA HIS A 8 45.20 -28.06 -18.38
C HIS A 8 44.76 -27.22 -17.18
N ILE A 9 45.62 -26.32 -16.68
CA ILE A 9 45.27 -25.38 -15.61
C ILE A 9 44.37 -24.27 -16.18
N LEU A 10 44.67 -23.76 -17.38
CA LEU A 10 43.83 -22.75 -18.02
C LEU A 10 42.42 -23.26 -18.38
N SER A 11 42.31 -24.52 -18.81
CA SER A 11 41.01 -25.10 -19.18
C SER A 11 40.10 -25.41 -17.98
N LEU A 12 40.66 -25.54 -16.77
CA LEU A 12 39.91 -25.64 -15.51
C LEU A 12 39.37 -24.30 -14.99
N ILE A 13 39.91 -23.16 -15.46
CA ILE A 13 39.47 -21.81 -15.06
C ILE A 13 38.32 -21.31 -15.95
N ILE A 14 38.11 -21.91 -17.12
CA ILE A 14 37.21 -21.38 -18.18
C ILE A 14 35.82 -22.04 -18.20
N ILE A 15 35.53 -23.03 -17.35
CA ILE A 15 34.22 -23.73 -17.35
C ILE A 15 33.67 -23.84 -15.92
N PRO A 16 32.51 -23.25 -15.55
CA PRO A 16 31.72 -22.22 -16.23
C PRO A 16 31.25 -21.09 -15.28
N PHE A 17 31.69 -19.85 -15.52
CA PHE A 17 30.93 -18.67 -15.08
C PHE A 17 29.63 -18.47 -15.88
N THR A 18 29.26 -19.44 -16.74
CA THR A 18 28.01 -19.46 -17.52
C THR A 18 26.83 -20.05 -16.77
N GLN A 19 26.93 -20.29 -15.46
CA GLN A 19 25.76 -20.16 -14.60
C GLN A 19 25.39 -18.68 -14.51
N LEU A 20 24.87 -18.16 -15.64
CA LEU A 20 23.88 -17.10 -15.64
C LEU A 20 22.80 -17.57 -14.66
N SER A 21 22.96 -17.15 -13.41
CA SER A 21 21.90 -17.17 -12.40
C SER A 21 20.64 -16.74 -13.14
N SER A 22 19.64 -17.60 -13.20
CA SER A 22 18.34 -17.22 -13.75
C SER A 22 17.95 -15.95 -13.03
N THR A 23 17.98 -14.82 -13.73
CA THR A 23 17.64 -13.55 -13.12
C THR A 23 16.18 -13.67 -12.71
N GLY A 24 15.94 -13.67 -11.40
CA GLY A 24 14.59 -13.74 -10.86
C GLY A 24 13.78 -12.58 -11.44
N LYS A 25 12.56 -12.85 -11.90
CA LYS A 25 11.66 -11.78 -12.31
C LYS A 25 11.15 -11.08 -11.04
N VAL A 26 11.43 -9.79 -10.90
CA VAL A 26 10.84 -8.95 -9.86
C VAL A 26 9.57 -8.32 -10.42
N TYR A 27 8.44 -8.59 -9.77
CA TYR A 27 7.17 -7.94 -10.08
C TYR A 27 6.93 -6.85 -9.05
N LEU A 28 6.59 -5.65 -9.53
CA LEU A 28 6.27 -4.51 -8.67
C LEU A 28 4.76 -4.26 -8.71
N VAL A 29 4.16 -4.14 -7.53
CA VAL A 29 2.79 -3.65 -7.38
C VAL A 29 2.89 -2.25 -6.80
N VAL A 30 2.53 -1.26 -7.61
CA VAL A 30 2.43 0.12 -7.12
C VAL A 30 1.11 0.26 -6.39
N GLY A 31 1.16 0.76 -5.16
CA GLY A 31 -0.04 0.95 -4.36
C GLY A 31 0.08 2.02 -3.31
N SER A 32 -1.07 2.35 -2.72
CA SER A 32 -1.21 3.35 -1.66
C SER A 32 -1.73 2.68 -0.39
N ASP A 33 -0.96 2.83 0.71
CA ASP A 33 -1.32 2.36 2.06
C ASP A 33 -1.76 3.53 2.95
N THR A 34 -2.39 4.54 2.37
CA THR A 34 -2.77 5.78 3.09
C THR A 34 -4.28 5.88 3.27
N ALA A 35 -4.96 4.74 3.46
CA ALA A 35 -6.42 4.69 3.54
C ALA A 35 -7.03 5.39 4.76
N ILE A 36 -6.28 5.55 5.87
CA ILE A 36 -6.74 6.33 7.02
C ILE A 36 -6.04 7.67 7.21
N TRP A 37 -4.88 7.87 6.56
CA TRP A 37 -4.00 9.05 6.63
C TRP A 37 -4.28 10.04 7.77
N ASP A 38 -4.49 11.33 7.46
CA ASP A 38 -4.92 12.35 8.43
C ASP A 38 -6.41 12.26 8.77
N GLY A 39 -7.08 11.20 8.31
CA GLY A 39 -8.50 10.93 8.50
C GLY A 39 -8.80 10.23 9.82
N LEU A 40 -7.85 9.56 10.45
CA LEU A 40 -8.03 8.94 11.76
C LEU A 40 -6.74 8.98 12.58
N SER A 41 -6.80 9.54 13.79
CA SER A 41 -5.69 9.41 14.72
C SER A 41 -5.74 8.07 15.45
N ILE A 42 -4.63 7.32 15.40
CA ILE A 42 -4.43 6.09 16.18
C ILE A 42 -3.80 6.33 17.56
N SER A 43 -3.35 7.56 17.85
CA SER A 43 -2.79 7.93 19.17
C SER A 43 -3.86 8.12 20.24
N GLN A 44 -5.11 8.27 19.84
CA GLN A 44 -6.26 8.30 20.73
C GLN A 44 -6.87 6.90 20.79
N TYR A 45 -7.01 6.34 21.99
CA TYR A 45 -7.57 5.00 22.19
C TYR A 45 -9.06 4.94 21.79
N ASP A 46 -9.91 5.72 22.47
CA ASP A 46 -11.36 5.71 22.29
C ASP A 46 -11.92 7.10 21.97
N ASN A 47 -13.19 7.16 21.53
CA ASN A 47 -13.91 8.37 21.14
C ASN A 47 -13.21 9.10 19.97
N ARG A 48 -12.53 8.34 19.11
CA ARG A 48 -11.84 8.86 17.93
C ARG A 48 -12.85 9.44 16.95
N TYR A 49 -12.40 10.41 16.15
CA TYR A 49 -13.22 10.95 15.07
C TYR A 49 -12.61 10.63 13.72
N PHE A 50 -13.32 9.85 12.91
CA PHE A 50 -12.93 9.58 11.53
C PHE A 50 -13.37 10.74 10.62
N LYS A 51 -12.48 11.37 9.88
CA LYS A 51 -12.85 12.43 8.92
C LYS A 51 -13.55 11.80 7.70
N GLY A 52 -14.88 11.75 7.74
CA GLY A 52 -15.69 11.16 6.67
C GLY A 52 -15.49 11.77 5.28
N HIS A 53 -14.98 13.00 5.21
CA HIS A 53 -14.64 13.69 3.96
C HIS A 53 -13.25 13.32 3.39
N LEU A 54 -12.48 12.42 4.03
CA LEU A 54 -11.12 12.04 3.60
C LEU A 54 -10.99 11.78 2.09
N TYR A 55 -12.01 11.14 1.50
CA TYR A 55 -12.05 10.81 0.08
C TYR A 55 -12.77 11.82 -0.80
N ALA A 56 -13.55 12.74 -0.21
CA ALA A 56 -14.38 13.68 -0.96
C ALA A 56 -13.83 15.11 -0.97
N ASP A 57 -12.87 15.43 -0.10
CA ASP A 57 -12.27 16.75 0.01
C ASP A 57 -11.32 17.03 -1.16
N PRO A 58 -11.61 18.00 -2.04
CA PRO A 58 -10.75 18.33 -3.18
C PRO A 58 -9.35 18.83 -2.80
N SER A 59 -9.17 19.35 -1.58
CA SER A 59 -7.87 19.73 -1.02
C SER A 59 -7.13 18.55 -0.39
N GLY A 60 -7.81 17.40 -0.25
CA GLY A 60 -7.28 16.18 0.32
C GLY A 60 -6.43 15.38 -0.67
N ASN A 61 -5.48 14.63 -0.12
CA ASN A 61 -4.53 13.88 -0.93
C ASN A 61 -5.18 12.72 -1.68
N ALA A 62 -6.15 12.02 -1.07
CA ALA A 62 -6.87 10.94 -1.74
C ALA A 62 -7.61 11.46 -2.98
N TYR A 63 -8.26 12.62 -2.88
CA TYR A 63 -8.89 13.26 -4.03
C TYR A 63 -7.86 13.68 -5.07
N THR A 64 -6.76 14.33 -4.64
CA THR A 64 -5.69 14.78 -5.53
C THR A 64 -5.11 13.62 -6.34
N VAL A 65 -4.88 12.48 -5.70
CA VAL A 65 -4.36 11.31 -6.42
C VAL A 65 -5.40 10.78 -7.40
N MET A 66 -6.70 10.79 -7.07
CA MET A 66 -7.76 10.33 -7.99
C MET A 66 -8.10 11.32 -9.11
N ASP A 67 -7.69 12.57 -9.00
CA ASP A 67 -7.91 13.61 -10.01
C ASP A 67 -7.27 13.24 -11.35
N THR A 68 -8.03 13.38 -12.43
CA THR A 68 -7.60 12.99 -13.78
C THR A 68 -6.39 13.76 -14.25
N SER A 69 -6.29 15.06 -13.94
CA SER A 69 -5.13 15.86 -14.34
C SER A 69 -3.86 15.40 -13.63
N PHE A 70 -3.98 14.92 -12.39
CA PHE A 70 -2.88 14.31 -11.66
C PHE A 70 -2.52 12.93 -12.25
N ARG A 71 -3.49 12.02 -12.37
CA ARG A 71 -3.30 10.63 -12.82
C ARG A 71 -2.68 10.55 -14.22
N LEU A 72 -3.13 11.41 -15.14
CA LEU A 72 -2.62 11.41 -16.51
C LEU A 72 -1.15 11.81 -16.62
N ARG A 73 -0.53 12.36 -15.57
CA ARG A 73 0.92 12.62 -15.56
C ARG A 73 1.75 11.41 -15.14
N LEU A 74 1.12 10.42 -14.51
CA LEU A 74 1.78 9.21 -14.03
C LEU A 74 1.77 8.16 -15.14
N LYS A 75 2.84 8.14 -15.93
CA LYS A 75 3.02 7.21 -17.05
C LYS A 75 4.40 6.56 -17.00
N ASP A 76 4.51 5.36 -17.55
CA ASP A 76 5.82 4.73 -17.78
C ASP A 76 6.57 5.39 -18.96
N SER A 77 7.77 4.90 -19.25
CA SER A 77 8.60 5.40 -20.35
C SER A 77 8.00 5.18 -21.75
N TYR A 78 6.97 4.34 -21.86
CA TYR A 78 6.23 4.09 -23.10
C TYR A 78 4.94 4.93 -23.19
N GLY A 79 4.64 5.74 -22.17
CA GLY A 79 3.42 6.54 -22.11
C GLY A 79 2.19 5.76 -21.63
N THR A 80 2.35 4.53 -21.13
CA THR A 80 1.27 3.75 -20.53
C THR A 80 0.87 4.37 -19.20
N PRO A 81 -0.43 4.67 -18.94
CA PRO A 81 -0.88 5.12 -17.64
C PRO A 81 -0.53 4.13 -16.53
N MET A 82 -0.03 4.64 -15.41
CA MET A 82 0.33 3.83 -14.25
C MET A 82 -0.91 3.36 -13.50
N LYS A 83 -1.12 2.04 -13.43
CA LYS A 83 -2.14 1.42 -12.59
C LYS A 83 -1.71 1.39 -11.13
N MET A 84 -2.66 1.54 -10.22
CA MET A 84 -2.42 1.53 -8.77
C MET A 84 -3.29 0.50 -8.07
N THR A 85 -2.77 -0.04 -6.97
CA THR A 85 -3.53 -0.83 -6.00
C THR A 85 -3.79 0.00 -4.75
N TRP A 86 -5.04 0.13 -4.36
CA TRP A 86 -5.43 0.86 -3.16
C TRP A 86 -5.67 -0.12 -2.02
N TRP A 87 -4.82 -0.05 -0.99
CA TRP A 87 -4.91 -0.89 0.21
C TRP A 87 -5.89 -0.26 1.20
N MET A 88 -7.14 -0.70 1.15
CA MET A 88 -8.23 -0.08 1.89
C MET A 88 -8.28 -0.62 3.31
N MET A 89 -7.88 0.22 4.26
CA MET A 89 -7.80 -0.15 5.67
C MET A 89 -9.16 -0.60 6.20
N ALA A 90 -9.17 -1.76 6.82
CA ALA A 90 -10.31 -2.37 7.46
C ALA A 90 -9.94 -2.94 8.84
N GLY A 91 -10.95 -3.19 9.67
CA GLY A 91 -10.80 -3.87 10.93
C GLY A 91 -11.35 -3.11 12.13
N ASN A 92 -10.84 -3.44 13.31
CA ASN A 92 -11.37 -2.97 14.58
C ASN A 92 -11.02 -1.51 14.90
N VAL A 93 -10.11 -0.87 14.15
CA VAL A 93 -9.72 0.53 14.35
C VAL A 93 -10.91 1.49 14.32
N PHE A 94 -11.91 1.20 13.49
CA PHE A 94 -13.09 2.04 13.37
C PHE A 94 -14.14 1.78 14.46
N HIS A 95 -14.03 0.70 15.25
CA HIS A 95 -15.00 0.39 16.32
C HIS A 95 -15.04 1.47 17.40
N LEU A 96 -13.87 2.00 17.76
CA LEU A 96 -13.68 3.02 18.78
C LEU A 96 -13.90 4.45 18.25
N SER A 97 -14.45 4.59 17.02
CA SER A 97 -14.76 5.90 16.45
C SER A 97 -16.19 6.33 16.80
N ARG A 98 -16.34 7.58 17.25
CA ARG A 98 -17.60 8.15 17.73
C ARG A 98 -18.59 8.53 16.62
N ASN A 99 -18.11 8.70 15.39
CA ASN A 99 -18.92 9.11 14.26
C ASN A 99 -18.99 7.99 13.21
N CYS A 100 -20.10 7.26 13.22
CA CYS A 100 -20.29 6.09 12.37
C CYS A 100 -21.62 6.15 11.60
N ASN A 101 -21.95 7.33 11.06
CA ASN A 101 -23.10 7.51 10.15
C ASN A 101 -22.79 6.92 8.75
N ILE A 102 -21.98 5.85 8.69
CA ILE A 102 -21.51 5.20 7.49
C ILE A 102 -21.91 3.72 7.60
N PRO A 103 -22.50 3.12 6.55
CA PRO A 103 -23.26 1.87 6.67
C PRO A 103 -22.47 0.67 7.21
N ILE A 104 -21.16 0.63 6.99
CA ILE A 104 -20.30 -0.48 7.41
C ILE A 104 -19.06 0.09 8.09
N ARG A 105 -19.02 -0.03 9.42
CA ARG A 105 -17.98 0.59 10.26
C ARG A 105 -16.59 0.05 9.96
N ASN A 106 -16.45 -1.27 9.80
CA ASN A 106 -15.13 -1.93 9.74
C ASN A 106 -14.41 -1.76 8.40
N ASN A 107 -15.08 -1.25 7.37
CA ASN A 107 -14.49 -1.06 6.05
C ASN A 107 -14.84 0.33 5.48
N ILE A 108 -14.96 1.31 6.38
CA ILE A 108 -15.37 2.68 6.07
C ILE A 108 -14.57 3.28 4.90
N THR A 109 -13.27 3.01 4.85
CA THR A 109 -12.36 3.50 3.81
C THR A 109 -12.73 2.92 2.44
N LEU A 110 -12.92 1.59 2.35
CA LEU A 110 -13.34 0.89 1.14
C LEU A 110 -14.69 1.41 0.65
N TYR A 111 -15.65 1.59 1.57
CA TYR A 111 -16.96 2.15 1.23
C TYR A 111 -16.82 3.56 0.63
N LEU A 112 -16.08 4.46 1.27
CA LEU A 112 -15.95 5.85 0.81
C LEU A 112 -15.18 5.94 -0.51
N MET A 113 -14.12 5.15 -0.67
CA MET A 113 -13.38 5.08 -1.93
C MET A 113 -14.28 4.64 -3.09
N LYS A 114 -15.08 3.59 -2.89
CA LYS A 114 -16.08 3.18 -3.90
C LYS A 114 -17.14 4.25 -4.12
N LYS A 115 -17.64 4.87 -3.06
CA LYS A 115 -18.69 5.90 -3.16
C LYS A 115 -18.25 7.10 -4.00
N TYR A 116 -17.02 7.56 -3.85
CA TYR A 116 -16.56 8.81 -4.47
C TYR A 116 -15.70 8.60 -5.72
N HIS A 117 -15.03 7.46 -5.88
CA HIS A 117 -14.00 7.30 -6.91
C HIS A 117 -14.07 6.00 -7.72
N MET A 118 -15.13 5.19 -7.60
CA MET A 118 -15.22 3.92 -8.34
C MET A 118 -15.13 4.10 -9.86
N ASP A 119 -15.74 5.16 -10.40
CA ASP A 119 -15.69 5.44 -11.84
C ASP A 119 -14.25 5.71 -12.30
N ALA A 120 -13.50 6.48 -11.52
CA ALA A 120 -12.08 6.75 -11.78
C ALA A 120 -11.23 5.47 -11.64
N ILE A 121 -11.48 4.64 -10.61
CA ILE A 121 -10.80 3.35 -10.43
C ILE A 121 -10.99 2.46 -11.66
N ASN A 122 -12.23 2.34 -12.14
CA ASN A 122 -12.55 1.55 -13.32
C ASN A 122 -11.89 2.13 -14.58
N ALA A 123 -11.88 3.46 -14.73
CA ALA A 123 -11.27 4.12 -15.88
C ALA A 123 -9.74 3.95 -15.95
N TYR A 124 -9.07 3.88 -14.80
CA TYR A 124 -7.61 3.69 -14.72
C TYR A 124 -7.18 2.23 -14.66
N ASP A 125 -8.13 1.29 -14.57
CA ASP A 125 -7.86 -0.13 -14.30
C ASP A 125 -7.06 -0.32 -12.99
N ASP A 126 -7.37 0.52 -12.00
CA ASP A 126 -6.83 0.43 -10.65
C ASP A 126 -7.49 -0.74 -9.89
N GLN A 127 -6.79 -1.28 -8.91
CA GLN A 127 -7.25 -2.38 -8.08
C GLN A 127 -7.60 -1.89 -6.67
N LEU A 128 -8.66 -2.44 -6.10
CA LEU A 128 -9.00 -2.28 -4.69
C LEU A 128 -8.71 -3.58 -3.95
N THR A 129 -8.01 -3.48 -2.83
CA THR A 129 -7.79 -4.62 -1.95
C THR A 129 -8.09 -4.25 -0.51
N LEU A 130 -8.43 -5.26 0.29
CA LEU A 130 -8.69 -5.09 1.70
C LEU A 130 -7.37 -5.18 2.47
N HIS A 131 -7.02 -4.13 3.20
CA HIS A 131 -5.90 -4.13 4.15
C HIS A 131 -6.48 -4.24 5.55
N TYR A 132 -6.54 -5.45 6.09
CA TYR A 132 -7.18 -5.68 7.38
C TYR A 132 -6.17 -5.65 8.53
N HIS A 133 -6.47 -4.89 9.57
CA HIS A 133 -5.74 -4.92 10.84
C HIS A 133 -6.65 -5.31 11.99
N ASN A 134 -6.08 -6.05 12.94
CA ASN A 134 -6.65 -6.23 14.26
C ASN A 134 -5.70 -5.59 15.27
N TYR A 135 -6.00 -4.34 15.63
CA TYR A 135 -5.15 -3.57 16.51
C TYR A 135 -5.39 -3.94 17.97
N TYR A 136 -4.30 -4.02 18.73
CA TYR A 136 -4.36 -4.10 20.18
C TYR A 136 -3.75 -2.83 20.78
N TRP A 137 -4.52 -2.12 21.60
CA TRP A 137 -4.03 -0.96 22.34
C TRP A 137 -3.76 -1.36 23.78
N SER A 138 -2.57 -1.05 24.27
CA SER A 138 -2.17 -1.31 25.65
C SER A 138 -1.57 -0.08 26.30
N ASP A 139 -1.95 0.13 27.56
CA ASP A 139 -1.32 1.05 28.50
C ASP A 139 -0.59 0.20 29.55
N THR A 140 0.70 -0.08 29.30
CA THR A 140 1.46 -1.05 30.10
C THR A 140 1.90 -0.50 31.46
N ASN A 141 1.97 0.83 31.62
CA ASN A 141 2.44 1.51 32.82
C ASN A 141 1.31 2.26 33.57
N GLY A 142 0.10 2.30 33.03
CA GLY A 142 -1.09 2.87 33.66
C GLY A 142 -1.13 4.40 33.61
N ASP A 143 -0.46 5.04 32.65
CA ASP A 143 -0.40 6.50 32.52
C ASP A 143 -1.50 7.09 31.62
N ASN A 144 -2.40 6.25 31.11
CA ASN A 144 -3.43 6.53 30.12
C ASN A 144 -2.89 6.89 28.72
N ILE A 145 -1.63 6.61 28.44
CA ILE A 145 -1.04 6.70 27.11
C ILE A 145 -1.07 5.30 26.50
N PHE A 146 -1.93 5.13 25.51
CA PHE A 146 -2.11 3.85 24.83
C PHE A 146 -1.16 3.75 23.63
N HIS A 147 -0.40 2.67 23.58
CA HIS A 147 0.43 2.32 22.45
C HIS A 147 -0.22 1.25 21.59
N TYR A 148 0.00 1.31 20.28
CA TYR A 148 -0.43 0.28 19.36
C TYR A 148 0.60 -0.86 19.34
N ASN A 149 0.11 -2.11 19.31
CA ASN A 149 0.88 -3.31 18.98
C ASN A 149 0.23 -4.03 17.80
#